data_AF-A0A5J4JGA4-F1
#
_entry.id   AF-A0A5J4JGA4-F1
#
_cell.length_a   1.000
_cell.length_b   1.000
_cell.length_c   1.000
_cell.angle_alpha   90.00
_cell.angle_beta   90.00
_cell.angle_gamma   90.00
#
_symmetry.space_group_name_H-M   'P 1'
#
loop_
_entity.id
_entity.type
_entity.pdbx_description
1 polymer ?
#
loop_
_entity_poly.entity_id
_entity_poly.type
_entity_poly.pdbx_seq_one_letter_code
_entity_poly.pdbx_strand_id
1 'polypeptide(L)' 'MENLHPAHIFEDILPALRENGITETKTEKMLGTNAVGLYGGEPVKVG' A
#
# COMPACT_ATOMS: atom_id res chain seq x y z
N MET A 1 -7.90 21.41 -0.13
CA MET A 1 -7.05 20.21 -0.22
C MET A 1 -7.50 19.31 0.90
N GLU A 2 -8.08 18.15 0.59
CA GLU A 2 -8.46 17.18 1.61
C GLU A 2 -7.18 16.73 2.32
N ASN A 3 -7.17 16.84 3.65
CA ASN A 3 -6.09 16.31 4.46
C ASN A 3 -6.15 14.79 4.32
N LEU A 4 -5.22 14.20 3.56
CA LEU A 4 -4.99 12.75 3.55
C LEU A 4 -4.52 12.36 4.96
N HIS A 5 -5.47 12.17 5.85
CA HIS A 5 -5.21 11.72 7.19
C HIS A 5 -4.68 10.28 7.10
N PRO A 6 -3.66 9.89 7.89
CA PRO A 6 -3.12 8.54 7.83
C PRO A 6 -4.17 7.43 8.02
N ALA A 7 -5.27 7.75 8.72
CA ALA A 7 -6.40 6.84 8.90
C ALA A 7 -7.13 6.48 7.59
N HIS A 8 -7.07 7.34 6.57
CA HIS A 8 -7.70 7.11 5.26
C HIS A 8 -7.22 5.82 4.57
N ILE A 9 -6.00 5.38 4.88
CA ILE A 9 -5.48 4.09 4.41
C ILE A 9 -6.37 2.95 4.93
N PHE A 10 -6.71 2.98 6.22
CA PHE A 10 -7.48 1.92 6.86
C PHE A 10 -8.98 2.05 6.64
N GLU A 11 -9.48 3.29 6.57
CA GLU A 11 -10.90 3.61 6.48
C GLU A 11 -11.46 3.47 5.05
N ASP A 12 -10.65 3.80 4.03
CA ASP A 12 -11.14 3.89 2.64
C ASP A 12 -10.33 3.01 1.68
N ILE A 13 -9.00 3.05 1.76
CA ILE A 13 -8.13 2.36 0.78
C ILE A 13 -8.17 0.84 0.97
N LEU A 14 -7.93 0.34 2.18
CA LEU A 14 -7.92 -1.10 2.45
C LEU A 14 -9.27 -1.79 2.12
N PRO A 15 -10.43 -1.23 2.51
CA PRO A 15 -11.73 -1.77 2.09
C PRO A 15 -11.89 -1.80 0.58
N ALA A 16 -11.59 -0.70 -0.12
CA ALA A 16 -11.71 -0.63 -1.57
C ALA A 16 -10.84 -1.68 -2.29
N LEU A 17 -9.60 -1.90 -1.82
CA LEU A 17 -8.72 -2.94 -2.38
C LEU A 17 -9.34 -4.34 -2.19
N ARG A 18 -9.92 -4.62 -1.02
CA ARG A 18 -10.60 -5.89 -0.74
C ARG A 18 -11.83 -6.11 -1.61
N GLU A 19 -12.65 -5.07 -1.80
CA GLU A 19 -13.82 -5.11 -2.70
C GLU A 19 -13.43 -5.38 -4.15
N ASN A 20 -12.25 -4.89 -4.57
CA ASN A 20 -11.67 -5.17 -5.89
C ASN A 20 -10.96 -6.54 -5.97
N GLY A 21 -11.14 -7.41 -4.97
CA GLY A 21 -10.60 -8.77 -4.97
C GLY A 21 -9.08 -8.84 -4.73
N ILE A 22 -8.47 -7.77 -4.22
CA ILE A 22 -7.06 -7.79 -3.84
C ILE A 22 -6.92 -8.49 -2.50
N THR A 23 -6.12 -9.55 -2.48
CA THR A 23 -5.90 -10.37 -1.29
C THR A 23 -5.06 -9.62 -0.27
N GLU A 24 -5.20 -10.01 1.00
CA GLU A 24 -4.42 -9.45 2.11
C GLU A 24 -2.90 -9.55 1.86
N THR A 25 -2.41 -10.68 1.33
CA THR A 25 -1.00 -10.86 0.94
C THR A 25 -0.55 -9.86 -0.14
N LYS A 26 -1.42 -9.53 -1.10
CA LYS A 26 -1.08 -8.57 -2.16
C LYS A 26 -1.11 -7.14 -1.63
N THR A 27 -2.02 -6.84 -0.71
CA THR A 27 -2.08 -5.57 0.01
C THR A 27 -0.85 -5.36 0.89
N GLU A 28 -0.43 -6.37 1.66
CA GLU A 28 0.81 -6.35 2.46
C GLU A 28 2.04 -6.07 1.59
N LYS A 29 2.12 -6.73 0.43
CA LYS A 29 3.22 -6.48 -0.51
C LYS A 29 3.25 -5.03 -1.00
N MET A 30 2.09 -4.44 -1.32
CA MET A 30 2.01 -3.07 -1.85
C MET A 30 2.28 -2.00 -0.79
N LEU A 31 1.64 -2.10 0.38
CA LEU A 31 1.65 -1.06 1.41
C LEU A 31 2.69 -1.30 2.51
N GLY A 32 3.20 -2.52 2.63
CA GLY A 32 4.24 -2.92 3.56
C GLY A 32 5.57 -3.12 2.84
N THR A 33 5.78 -4.32 2.29
CA THR A 33 7.10 -4.75 1.78
C THR A 33 7.68 -3.80 0.73
N ASN A 34 6.88 -3.42 -0.29
CA ASN A 34 7.36 -2.51 -1.34
C ASN A 34 7.60 -1.11 -0.79
N ALA A 35 6.75 -0.62 0.11
CA ALA A 35 6.95 0.69 0.72
C ALA A 35 8.26 0.74 1.53
N VAL A 36 8.53 -0.30 2.32
CA VAL A 36 9.80 -0.46 3.04
C VAL A 36 10.98 -0.50 2.08
N GLY A 37 10.90 -1.27 0.98
CA GLY A 37 11.99 -1.31 0.01
C GLY A 37 12.26 0.03 -0.69
N LEU A 38 11.19 0.74 -1.09
CA LEU A 38 11.28 2.06 -1.73
C LEU A 38 11.92 3.11 -0.81
N TYR A 39 11.52 3.16 0.45
CA TYR A 39 11.99 4.18 1.40
C TYR A 39 13.19 3.74 2.25
N GLY A 40 13.49 2.44 2.28
CA GLY A 40 14.66 1.85 2.95
C GLY A 40 15.92 1.84 2.09
N GLY A 41 15.84 2.28 0.82
CA GLY A 41 16.98 2.38 -0.09
C GLY A 41 17.31 1.09 -0.84
N GLU A 42 16.38 0.15 -0.97
CA GLU A 42 16.59 -1.03 -1.81
C GLU A 42 16.62 -0.62 -3.30
N PRO A 43 17.60 -1.11 -4.08
CA PRO A 43 17.66 -0.82 -5.50
C PRO A 43 16.46 -1.46 -6.21
N VAL A 44 15.59 -0.63 -6.78
CA VAL A 44 14.45 -1.08 -7.58
C VAL A 44 14.98 -1.81 -8.82
N LYS A 45 14.73 -3.12 -8.90
CA LYS A 45 14.94 -3.88 -10.15
C LYS A 45 13.85 -3.49 -11.14
N VAL A 46 14.17 -2.57 -12.04
CA VAL A 46 13.41 -2.37 -13.28
C VAL A 46 13.91 -3.44 -14.25
N GLY A 47 13.12 -4.50 -14.40
CA GLY A 47 13.39 -5.62 -15.32
C GLY A 47 12.50 -5.56 -16.54
#